data_AF-A0A2M8BKJ1-F1
#
_entry.id   AF-A0A2M8BKJ1-F1
#
_cell.length_a   1.000
_cell.length_b   1.000
_cell.length_c   1.000
_cell.angle_alpha   90.00
_cell.angle_beta   90.00
_cell.angle_gamma   90.00
#
_symmetry.space_group_name_H-M   'P 1'
#
loop_
_entity.id
_entity.type
_entity.pdbx_description
1 polymer ?
#
loop_
_entity_poly.entity_id
_entity_poly.type
_entity_poly.pdbx_seq_one_letter_code
_entity_poly.pdbx_strand_id
1 'polypeptide(L)'
;MDLDDALETFILESRELLEDMETALLAIESADDKTEMINAIFRAGHTIKGSAGLFSLDHVVAFTHVVESVLDKVRSGKIALADKLVVLLLACGDHIGALVDSVAAGEHSGNAELQAQGEPLLVMLRDYLDPPKAAPDPAKVAHNLPTADTEQVQRINGNTANTANADHWHISVRFSPDVLRNGMDPLSFIRYLNTMGQI
;
A
#
# COMPACT_ATOMS: atom_id res chain seq x y z
N MET A 1 -19.50 -24.03 -11.53
CA MET A 1 -18.62 -23.97 -10.36
C MET A 1 -19.50 -23.48 -9.24
N ASP A 2 -19.66 -24.29 -8.20
CA ASP A 2 -20.33 -23.83 -6.98
C ASP A 2 -19.49 -22.71 -6.34
N LEU A 3 -20.11 -21.81 -5.57
CA LEU A 3 -19.38 -20.74 -4.88
C LEU A 3 -18.37 -21.33 -3.88
N ASP A 4 -18.75 -22.44 -3.26
CA ASP A 4 -17.89 -23.17 -2.31
C ASP A 4 -16.70 -23.82 -3.03
N ASP A 5 -16.89 -24.41 -4.21
CA ASP A 5 -15.79 -24.95 -5.03
C ASP A 5 -14.79 -23.85 -5.45
N ALA A 6 -15.31 -22.66 -5.79
CA ALA A 6 -14.49 -21.51 -6.17
C ALA A 6 -13.69 -20.98 -4.98
N LEU A 7 -14.30 -20.97 -3.78
CA LEU A 7 -13.63 -20.55 -2.55
C LEU A 7 -12.53 -21.55 -2.15
N GLU A 8 -12.78 -22.86 -2.26
CA GLU A 8 -11.77 -23.90 -2.03
C GLU A 8 -10.59 -23.74 -3.00
N THR A 9 -10.87 -23.46 -4.28
CA THR A 9 -9.84 -23.16 -5.28
C THR A 9 -9.00 -21.95 -4.86
N PHE A 10 -9.65 -20.86 -4.42
CA PHE A 10 -8.94 -19.68 -3.91
C PHE A 10 -8.04 -19.98 -2.71
N ILE A 11 -8.52 -20.79 -1.75
CA ILE A 11 -7.73 -21.17 -0.58
C ILE A 11 -6.47 -21.94 -0.99
N LEU A 12 -6.62 -22.91 -1.90
CA LEU A 12 -5.49 -23.69 -2.42
C LEU A 12 -4.50 -22.83 -3.18
N GLU A 13 -4.96 -22.01 -4.12
CA GLU A 13 -4.11 -21.10 -4.90
C GLU A 13 -3.40 -20.09 -4.00
N SER A 14 -4.07 -19.57 -2.97
CA SER A 14 -3.46 -18.62 -2.04
C SER A 14 -2.32 -19.26 -1.25
N ARG A 15 -2.45 -20.52 -0.83
CA ARG A 15 -1.38 -21.25 -0.14
C ARG A 15 -0.18 -21.49 -1.06
N GLU A 16 -0.41 -21.92 -2.30
CA GLU A 16 0.66 -22.10 -3.29
C GLU A 16 1.41 -20.78 -3.57
N LEU A 17 0.67 -19.68 -3.75
CA LEU A 17 1.27 -18.35 -3.95
C LEU A 17 2.08 -17.88 -2.74
N LEU A 18 1.67 -18.22 -1.51
CA LEU A 18 2.42 -17.89 -0.30
C LEU A 18 3.71 -18.71 -0.18
N GLU A 19 3.69 -20.01 -0.53
CA GLU A 19 4.88 -20.86 -0.57
C GLU A 19 5.89 -20.37 -1.63
N ASP A 20 5.40 -19.99 -2.80
CA ASP A 20 6.22 -19.38 -3.86
C ASP A 20 6.83 -18.05 -3.40
N MET A 21 6.03 -17.23 -2.72
CA MET A 21 6.49 -15.95 -2.16
C MET A 21 7.58 -16.15 -1.10
N GLU A 22 7.40 -17.10 -0.18
CA GLU A 22 8.39 -17.46 0.83
C GLU A 22 9.69 -17.94 0.17
N THR A 23 9.60 -18.86 -0.78
CA THR A 23 10.75 -19.38 -1.52
C THR A 23 11.52 -18.25 -2.20
N ALA A 24 10.83 -17.33 -2.86
CA ALA A 24 11.43 -16.17 -3.50
C ALA A 24 12.07 -15.19 -2.50
N LEU A 25 11.44 -14.98 -1.33
CA LEU A 25 11.99 -14.12 -0.28
C LEU A 25 13.27 -14.71 0.32
N LEU A 26 13.32 -16.01 0.59
CA LEU A 26 14.47 -16.68 1.17
C LEU A 26 15.66 -16.76 0.22
N ALA A 27 15.42 -16.89 -1.09
CA ALA A 27 16.48 -16.94 -2.08
C ALA A 27 17.07 -15.56 -2.44
N ILE A 28 16.45 -14.45 -2.00
CA ILE A 28 16.75 -13.10 -2.48
C ILE A 28 18.17 -12.61 -2.15
N GLU A 29 18.76 -13.12 -1.07
CA GLU A 29 20.11 -12.74 -0.65
C GLU A 29 21.19 -13.32 -1.57
N SER A 30 20.92 -14.48 -2.18
CA SER A 30 21.88 -15.22 -3.01
C SER A 30 21.81 -14.87 -4.50
N ALA A 31 20.86 -14.03 -4.90
CA ALA A 31 20.64 -13.68 -6.31
C ALA A 31 21.42 -12.44 -6.75
N ASP A 32 22.15 -12.57 -7.86
CA ASP A 32 22.86 -11.45 -8.52
C ASP A 32 21.88 -10.44 -9.15
N ASP A 33 20.77 -10.94 -9.72
CA ASP A 33 19.65 -10.13 -10.20
C ASP A 33 18.36 -10.55 -9.46
N LYS A 34 17.80 -9.61 -8.71
CA LYS A 34 16.63 -9.82 -7.84
C LYS A 34 15.32 -9.44 -8.54
N THR A 35 15.37 -8.92 -9.76
CA THR A 35 14.21 -8.29 -10.43
C THR A 35 13.05 -9.26 -10.63
N GLU A 36 13.31 -10.47 -11.14
CA GLU A 36 12.25 -11.44 -11.37
C GLU A 36 11.65 -11.95 -10.06
N MET A 37 12.47 -12.11 -9.02
CA MET A 37 12.01 -12.55 -7.71
C MET A 37 11.12 -11.50 -7.04
N ILE A 38 11.51 -10.23 -7.10
CA ILE A 38 10.69 -9.10 -6.63
C ILE A 38 9.36 -9.05 -7.39
N ASN A 39 9.39 -9.26 -8.71
CA ASN A 39 8.16 -9.30 -9.51
C ASN A 39 7.27 -10.49 -9.15
N ALA A 40 7.85 -11.67 -8.89
CA ALA A 40 7.11 -12.85 -8.46
C ALA A 40 6.42 -12.62 -7.10
N ILE A 41 7.13 -12.09 -6.12
CA ILE A 41 6.61 -11.74 -4.79
C ILE A 41 5.46 -10.72 -4.92
N PHE A 42 5.64 -9.68 -5.74
CA PHE A 42 4.59 -8.69 -6.01
C PHE A 42 3.35 -9.33 -6.64
N ARG A 43 3.52 -10.20 -7.65
CA ARG A 43 2.41 -10.89 -8.32
C ARG A 43 1.64 -11.77 -7.34
N ALA A 44 2.32 -12.50 -6.46
CA ALA A 44 1.66 -13.31 -5.43
C ALA A 44 0.74 -12.46 -4.54
N GLY A 45 1.27 -11.39 -3.93
CA GLY A 45 0.47 -10.50 -3.09
C GLY A 45 -0.71 -9.85 -3.83
N HIS A 46 -0.47 -9.38 -5.06
CA HIS A 46 -1.50 -8.75 -5.89
C HIS A 46 -2.63 -9.74 -6.27
N THR A 47 -2.28 -10.97 -6.63
CA THR A 47 -3.24 -12.02 -6.98
C THR A 47 -4.07 -12.41 -5.76
N ILE A 48 -3.44 -12.64 -4.60
CA ILE A 48 -4.16 -12.98 -3.36
C ILE A 48 -5.16 -11.88 -2.99
N LYS A 49 -4.75 -10.60 -3.03
CA LYS A 49 -5.65 -9.46 -2.79
C LYS A 49 -6.83 -9.45 -3.78
N GLY A 50 -6.53 -9.62 -5.06
CA GLY A 50 -7.53 -9.62 -6.13
C GLY A 50 -8.57 -10.72 -5.94
N SER A 51 -8.12 -11.94 -5.71
CA SER A 51 -8.99 -13.10 -5.50
C SER A 51 -9.78 -12.97 -4.20
N ALA A 52 -9.20 -12.49 -3.11
CA ALA A 52 -9.91 -12.22 -1.86
C ALA A 52 -11.06 -11.20 -2.05
N GLY A 53 -10.87 -10.21 -2.93
CA GLY A 53 -11.91 -9.25 -3.28
C GLY A 53 -13.13 -9.86 -3.98
N LEU A 54 -12.94 -10.94 -4.77
CA LEU A 54 -14.06 -11.65 -5.42
C LEU A 54 -15.01 -12.31 -4.40
N PHE A 55 -14.48 -12.72 -3.25
CA PHE A 55 -15.24 -13.35 -2.17
C PHE A 55 -15.61 -12.38 -1.04
N SER A 56 -15.39 -11.07 -1.22
CA SER A 56 -15.65 -10.04 -0.20
C SER A 56 -14.95 -10.31 1.15
N LEU A 57 -13.74 -10.87 1.11
CA LEU A 57 -12.92 -11.15 2.28
C LEU A 57 -12.16 -9.88 2.71
N ASP A 58 -12.90 -8.88 3.18
CA ASP A 58 -12.40 -7.51 3.41
C ASP A 58 -11.16 -7.46 4.32
N HIS A 59 -11.08 -8.36 5.30
CA HIS A 59 -9.96 -8.47 6.22
C HIS A 59 -8.67 -8.93 5.53
N VAL A 60 -8.75 -9.88 4.59
CA VAL A 60 -7.61 -10.31 3.76
C VAL A 60 -7.22 -9.20 2.80
N VAL A 61 -8.21 -8.57 2.14
CA VAL A 61 -7.98 -7.46 1.21
C VAL A 61 -7.28 -6.29 1.89
N ALA A 62 -7.74 -5.89 3.08
CA ALA A 62 -7.17 -4.78 3.83
C ALA A 62 -5.71 -5.02 4.21
N PHE A 63 -5.38 -6.24 4.69
CA PHE A 63 -4.01 -6.57 5.06
C PHE A 63 -3.09 -6.66 3.83
N THR A 64 -3.49 -7.43 2.82
CA THR A 64 -2.71 -7.63 1.59
C THR A 64 -2.49 -6.34 0.80
N HIS A 65 -3.42 -5.38 0.85
CA HIS A 65 -3.24 -4.07 0.23
C HIS A 65 -2.05 -3.28 0.77
N VAL A 66 -1.78 -3.34 2.08
CA VAL A 66 -0.62 -2.66 2.69
C VAL A 66 0.67 -3.36 2.28
N VAL A 67 0.69 -4.70 2.30
CA VAL A 67 1.82 -5.52 1.81
C VAL A 67 2.13 -5.18 0.35
N GLU A 68 1.12 -5.17 -0.52
CA GLU A 68 1.27 -4.84 -1.94
C GLU A 68 1.80 -3.42 -2.14
N SER A 69 1.34 -2.46 -1.34
CA SER A 69 1.82 -1.07 -1.41
C SER A 69 3.32 -0.99 -1.15
N VAL A 70 3.84 -1.74 -0.16
CA VAL A 70 5.29 -1.80 0.11
C VAL A 70 6.02 -2.52 -1.02
N LEU A 71 5.49 -3.65 -1.49
CA LEU A 71 6.07 -4.40 -2.61
C LEU A 71 6.12 -3.59 -3.91
N ASP A 72 5.15 -2.70 -4.17
CA ASP A 72 5.19 -1.79 -5.32
C ASP A 72 6.34 -0.77 -5.21
N LYS A 73 6.61 -0.25 -4.01
CA LYS A 73 7.77 0.61 -3.76
C LYS A 73 9.08 -0.14 -3.91
N VAL A 74 9.14 -1.40 -3.47
CA VAL A 74 10.30 -2.27 -3.68
C VAL A 74 10.53 -2.52 -5.17
N ARG A 75 9.49 -2.92 -5.90
CA ARG A 75 9.52 -3.16 -7.35
C ARG A 75 9.95 -1.93 -8.15
N SER A 76 9.50 -0.74 -7.74
CA SER A 76 9.90 0.52 -8.38
C SER A 76 11.27 1.05 -7.94
N GLY A 77 11.99 0.32 -7.09
CA GLY A 77 13.32 0.69 -6.59
C GLY A 77 13.31 1.86 -5.59
N LYS A 78 12.13 2.26 -5.09
CA LYS A 78 11.98 3.33 -4.09
C LYS A 78 12.34 2.86 -2.68
N ILE A 79 12.20 1.56 -2.42
CA ILE A 79 12.56 0.90 -1.16
C ILE A 79 13.51 -0.24 -1.49
N ALA A 80 14.64 -0.32 -0.78
CA ALA A 80 15.54 -1.45 -0.91
C ALA A 80 14.97 -2.66 -0.15
N LEU A 81 14.92 -3.81 -0.82
CA LEU A 81 14.60 -5.09 -0.17
C LEU A 81 15.82 -5.58 0.63
N ALA A 82 15.96 -5.04 1.83
CA ALA A 82 16.99 -5.43 2.80
C ALA A 82 16.47 -6.48 3.79
N ASP A 83 17.36 -7.16 4.50
CA ASP A 83 17.07 -8.32 5.36
C ASP A 83 15.93 -8.05 6.36
N LYS A 84 15.89 -6.85 6.95
CA LYS A 84 14.79 -6.44 7.86
C LYS A 84 13.43 -6.47 7.18
N LEU A 85 13.35 -5.99 5.93
CA LEU A 85 12.11 -5.99 5.17
C LEU A 85 11.76 -7.40 4.69
N VAL A 86 12.76 -8.24 4.35
CA VAL A 86 12.53 -9.64 4.00
C VAL A 86 11.90 -10.39 5.18
N VAL A 87 12.48 -10.27 6.37
CA VAL A 87 11.92 -10.88 7.60
C VAL A 87 10.50 -10.38 7.87
N LEU A 88 10.25 -9.09 7.69
CA LEU A 88 8.91 -8.53 7.86
C LEU A 88 7.92 -9.10 6.83
N LEU A 89 8.32 -9.24 5.57
CA LEU A 89 7.47 -9.79 4.50
C LEU A 89 7.19 -11.28 4.71
N LEU A 90 8.14 -12.06 5.24
CA LEU A 90 7.91 -13.45 5.64
C LEU A 90 6.83 -13.53 6.73
N ALA A 91 6.96 -12.72 7.79
CA ALA A 91 5.93 -12.64 8.83
C ALA A 91 4.56 -12.17 8.31
N CYS A 92 4.55 -11.31 7.28
CA CYS A 92 3.32 -10.94 6.60
C CYS A 92 2.73 -12.11 5.79
N GLY A 93 3.57 -12.93 5.14
CA GLY A 93 3.16 -14.15 4.47
C GLY A 93 2.50 -15.14 5.43
N ASP A 94 3.15 -15.40 6.57
CA ASP A 94 2.59 -16.24 7.64
C ASP A 94 1.22 -15.73 8.10
N HIS A 95 1.10 -14.41 8.30
CA HIS A 95 -0.15 -13.80 8.72
C HIS A 95 -1.26 -13.93 7.65
N ILE A 96 -0.94 -13.71 6.37
CA ILE A 96 -1.90 -13.91 5.28
C ILE A 96 -2.34 -15.38 5.23
N GLY A 97 -1.42 -16.33 5.41
CA GLY A 97 -1.72 -17.76 5.52
C GLY A 97 -2.72 -18.04 6.64
N ALA A 98 -2.49 -17.48 7.83
CA ALA A 98 -3.42 -17.62 8.95
C ALA A 98 -4.81 -17.02 8.66
N LEU A 99 -4.90 -15.89 7.96
CA LEU A 99 -6.19 -15.34 7.53
C LEU A 99 -6.90 -16.26 6.52
N VAL A 100 -6.16 -16.83 5.56
CA VAL A 100 -6.70 -17.80 4.59
C VAL A 100 -7.19 -19.08 5.30
N ASP A 101 -6.45 -19.56 6.30
CA ASP A 101 -6.85 -20.72 7.10
C ASP A 101 -8.11 -20.43 7.94
N SER A 102 -8.24 -19.22 8.46
CA SER A 102 -9.46 -18.74 9.14
C SER A 102 -10.67 -18.78 8.21
N VAL A 103 -10.50 -18.37 6.95
CA VAL A 103 -11.54 -18.46 5.92
C VAL A 103 -11.88 -19.92 5.62
N ALA A 104 -10.88 -20.80 5.49
CA ALA A 104 -11.09 -22.23 5.30
C ALA A 104 -11.86 -22.90 6.45
N ALA A 105 -11.74 -22.37 7.68
CA ALA A 105 -12.50 -22.80 8.85
C ALA A 105 -13.93 -22.23 8.91
N GLY A 106 -14.34 -21.41 7.94
CA GLY A 106 -15.67 -20.80 7.84
C GLY A 106 -15.79 -19.38 8.43
N GLU A 107 -14.69 -18.77 8.87
CA GLU A 107 -14.69 -17.44 9.50
C GLU A 107 -14.55 -16.30 8.46
N HIS A 108 -15.50 -16.18 7.55
CA HIS A 108 -15.38 -15.28 6.38
C HIS A 108 -15.48 -13.77 6.73
N SER A 109 -16.04 -13.41 7.88
CA SER A 109 -16.12 -12.01 8.33
C SER A 109 -14.85 -11.52 9.02
N GLY A 110 -13.86 -12.40 9.20
CA GLY A 110 -12.60 -12.11 9.87
C GLY A 110 -12.62 -12.41 11.36
N ASN A 111 -11.46 -12.82 11.86
CA ASN A 111 -11.21 -13.15 13.25
C ASN A 111 -10.53 -11.96 13.96
N ALA A 112 -11.15 -11.43 15.01
CA ALA A 112 -10.66 -10.24 15.71
C ALA A 112 -9.27 -10.45 16.36
N GLU A 113 -8.99 -11.65 16.85
CA GLU A 113 -7.70 -12.00 17.45
C GLU A 113 -6.60 -12.04 16.38
N LEU A 114 -6.87 -12.66 15.22
CA LEU A 114 -5.94 -12.63 14.09
C LEU A 114 -5.71 -11.20 13.60
N GLN A 115 -6.77 -10.40 13.43
CA GLN A 115 -6.61 -9.00 13.02
C GLN A 115 -5.74 -8.19 14.00
N ALA A 116 -5.89 -8.42 15.31
CA ALA A 116 -5.05 -7.79 16.33
C ALA A 116 -3.58 -8.23 16.23
N GLN A 117 -3.32 -9.50 15.88
CA GLN A 117 -1.96 -10.01 15.65
C GLN A 117 -1.31 -9.41 14.39
N GLY A 118 -2.10 -9.02 13.38
CA GLY A 118 -1.62 -8.37 12.16
C GLY A 118 -1.27 -6.89 12.33
N GLU A 119 -1.88 -6.17 13.28
CA GLU A 119 -1.69 -4.72 13.42
C GLU A 119 -0.22 -4.29 13.63
N PRO A 120 0.60 -4.97 14.46
CA PRO A 120 2.02 -4.64 14.59
C PRO A 120 2.78 -4.74 13.26
N LEU A 121 2.44 -5.72 12.41
CA LEU A 121 3.03 -5.87 11.08
C LEU A 121 2.64 -4.70 10.17
N LEU A 122 1.37 -4.30 10.20
CA LEU A 122 0.87 -3.16 9.43
C LEU A 122 1.56 -1.85 9.84
N VAL A 123 1.77 -1.64 11.14
CA VAL A 123 2.52 -0.47 11.65
C VAL A 123 3.94 -0.47 11.10
N MET A 124 4.66 -1.60 11.20
CA MET A 124 6.02 -1.69 10.67
C MET A 124 6.07 -1.48 9.14
N LEU A 125 5.11 -2.00 8.38
CA LEU A 125 5.02 -1.76 6.94
C LEU A 125 4.73 -0.30 6.59
N ARG A 126 3.91 0.41 7.37
CA ARG A 126 3.60 1.83 7.15
C ARG A 126 4.83 2.72 7.32
N ASP A 127 5.74 2.38 8.23
CA ASP A 127 7.02 3.10 8.38
C ASP A 127 7.88 3.09 7.10
N TYR A 128 7.71 2.07 6.25
CA TYR A 128 8.35 2.00 4.94
C TYR A 128 7.64 2.84 3.87
N LEU A 129 6.33 3.05 3.99
CA LEU A 129 5.53 3.85 3.04
C LEU A 129 5.65 5.35 3.30
N ASP A 130 5.69 5.73 4.58
CA ASP A 130 5.82 7.10 5.07
C ASP A 130 7.11 7.27 5.87
N PRO A 131 8.31 7.08 5.28
CA PRO A 131 9.55 7.19 6.02
C PRO A 131 9.63 8.59 6.66
N PRO A 132 9.96 8.68 7.97
CA PRO A 132 10.16 9.98 8.59
C PRO A 132 11.21 10.71 7.80
N LYS A 133 10.83 11.86 7.23
CA LYS A 133 11.63 12.69 6.33
C LYS A 133 13.04 12.87 6.92
N ALA A 134 13.97 12.00 6.54
CA ALA A 134 15.35 12.09 6.97
C ALA A 134 15.87 13.43 6.44
N ALA A 135 16.45 14.24 7.34
CA ALA A 135 17.12 15.47 6.94
C ALA A 135 18.13 15.13 5.82
N PRO A 136 18.18 15.90 4.72
CA PRO A 136 19.03 15.55 3.60
C PRO A 136 20.50 15.57 4.04
N ASP A 137 21.20 14.45 3.84
CA ASP A 137 22.66 14.38 3.85
C ASP A 137 23.19 15.25 2.68
N PRO A 138 23.99 16.30 2.94
CA PRO A 138 24.30 17.34 1.94
C PRO A 138 25.23 16.88 0.79
N ALA A 139 25.61 15.61 0.68
CA ALA A 139 26.70 15.21 -0.21
C ALA A 139 26.33 14.47 -1.51
N LYS A 140 25.06 14.10 -1.78
CA LYS A 140 24.76 13.21 -2.93
C LYS A 140 23.47 13.49 -3.73
N VAL A 141 23.06 14.75 -3.90
CA VAL A 141 21.98 15.09 -4.85
C VAL A 141 22.46 16.10 -5.89
N ALA A 142 23.35 15.63 -6.76
CA ALA A 142 23.72 16.33 -7.99
C ALA A 142 23.47 15.42 -9.20
N HIS A 143 22.22 15.05 -9.44
CA HIS A 143 21.72 14.84 -10.81
C HIS A 143 20.20 14.94 -10.89
N ASN A 144 19.76 16.06 -11.45
CA ASN A 144 18.54 16.32 -12.19
C ASN A 144 17.21 15.68 -11.73
N LEU A 145 16.41 16.49 -11.03
CA LEU A 145 14.98 16.64 -11.31
C LEU A 145 14.62 18.14 -11.35
N PRO A 146 13.59 18.53 -12.14
CA PRO A 146 13.19 19.93 -12.25
C PRO A 146 12.60 20.41 -10.92
N THR A 147 13.17 21.48 -10.38
CA THR A 147 12.61 22.23 -9.25
C THR A 147 11.27 22.84 -9.69
N ALA A 148 10.16 22.24 -9.24
CA ALA A 148 8.92 22.97 -9.13
C ALA A 148 9.05 23.88 -7.90
N ASP A 149 9.05 25.19 -8.13
CA ASP A 149 9.06 26.23 -7.11
C ASP A 149 8.03 25.90 -6.02
N THR A 150 8.54 25.51 -4.86
CA THR A 150 7.71 25.32 -3.67
C THR A 150 7.53 26.70 -3.04
N GLU A 151 6.56 27.45 -3.53
CA GLU A 151 6.12 28.66 -2.83
C GLU A 151 5.63 28.29 -1.43
N GLN A 152 6.15 29.05 -0.46
CA GLN A 152 5.86 28.94 0.97
C GLN A 152 4.35 29.00 1.24
N VAL A 153 3.89 28.27 2.26
CA VAL A 153 2.53 28.38 2.79
C VAL A 153 2.27 29.83 3.21
N GLN A 154 1.57 30.60 2.37
CA GLN A 154 1.11 31.95 2.70
C GLN A 154 -0.18 31.86 3.50
N ARG A 155 -0.15 32.34 4.74
CA ARG A 155 -1.36 32.68 5.49
C ARG A 155 -1.91 33.99 4.94
N ILE A 156 -3.05 33.91 4.26
CA ILE A 156 -3.78 35.09 3.79
C ILE A 156 -4.56 35.65 4.98
N ASN A 157 -3.94 36.55 5.75
CA ASN A 157 -4.68 37.39 6.69
C ASN A 157 -5.40 38.48 5.87
N GLY A 158 -6.62 38.18 5.45
CA GLY A 158 -7.52 39.12 4.80
C GLY A 158 -7.92 40.22 5.78
N ASN A 159 -7.35 41.41 5.61
CA ASN A 159 -7.74 42.60 6.33
C ASN A 159 -8.97 43.21 5.64
N THR A 160 -10.16 42.70 5.94
CA THR A 160 -11.43 43.37 5.62
C THR A 160 -12.38 43.27 6.80
N ALA A 161 -12.76 44.43 7.31
CA ALA A 161 -13.73 44.63 8.37
C ALA A 161 -15.13 44.16 7.91
N ASN A 162 -15.42 42.87 8.05
CA ASN A 162 -16.75 42.36 8.39
C ASN A 162 -16.62 40.90 8.83
N THR A 163 -16.60 40.69 10.14
CA THR A 163 -16.51 39.38 10.79
C THR A 163 -17.75 38.54 10.49
N ALA A 164 -17.63 37.62 9.54
CA ALA A 164 -18.08 36.25 9.75
C ALA A 164 -16.81 35.41 9.74
N ASN A 165 -16.46 34.81 10.88
CA ASN A 165 -15.33 33.93 11.03
C ASN A 165 -15.54 32.72 10.11
N ALA A 166 -14.99 32.77 8.91
CA ALA A 166 -15.03 31.64 7.99
C ALA A 166 -13.82 30.77 8.32
N ASP A 167 -14.00 29.84 9.28
CA ASP A 167 -13.05 28.77 9.63
C ASP A 167 -12.92 27.74 8.48
N HIS A 168 -12.72 28.21 7.26
CA HIS A 168 -12.63 27.38 6.05
C HIS A 168 -11.20 27.33 5.55
N TRP A 169 -10.78 26.14 5.16
CA TRP A 169 -9.48 25.89 4.56
C TRP A 169 -9.55 26.18 3.06
N HIS A 170 -8.57 26.92 2.54
CA HIS A 170 -8.40 27.08 1.10
C HIS A 170 -7.38 26.06 0.59
N ILE A 171 -7.85 25.12 -0.23
CA ILE A 171 -7.03 24.05 -0.81
C ILE A 171 -6.91 24.29 -2.32
N SER A 172 -5.68 24.41 -2.82
CA SER A 172 -5.40 24.56 -4.25
C SER A 172 -4.60 23.37 -4.76
N VAL A 173 -5.11 22.72 -5.81
CA VAL A 173 -4.46 21.58 -6.47
C VAL A 173 -4.26 21.92 -7.95
N ARG A 174 -3.06 21.68 -8.48
CA ARG A 174 -2.73 21.84 -9.90
C ARG A 174 -2.30 20.50 -10.48
N PHE A 175 -3.00 20.08 -11.53
CA PHE A 175 -2.67 18.86 -12.25
C PHE A 175 -1.78 19.16 -13.46
N SER A 176 -0.92 18.22 -13.82
CA SER A 176 -0.12 18.34 -15.04
C SER A 176 -1.01 18.16 -16.28
N PRO A 177 -0.60 18.70 -17.45
CA PRO A 177 -1.37 18.58 -18.69
C PRO A 177 -1.69 17.14 -19.12
N ASP A 178 -0.89 16.16 -18.67
CA ASP A 178 -1.02 14.75 -19.02
C ASP A 178 -1.84 13.92 -18.02
N VAL A 179 -2.47 14.55 -17.02
CA VAL A 179 -3.18 13.84 -15.93
C VAL A 179 -4.23 12.84 -16.44
N LEU A 180 -5.02 13.23 -17.45
CA LEU A 180 -6.04 12.36 -18.04
C LEU A 180 -5.43 11.26 -18.93
N ARG A 181 -4.29 11.54 -19.58
CA ARG A 181 -3.58 10.54 -20.41
C ARG A 181 -3.02 9.41 -19.57
N ASN A 182 -2.62 9.72 -18.34
CA ASN A 182 -2.11 8.75 -17.37
C ASN A 182 -3.23 8.02 -16.61
N GLY A 183 -4.49 8.16 -17.03
CA GLY A 183 -5.65 7.47 -16.45
C GLY A 183 -6.08 7.98 -15.08
N MET A 184 -5.55 9.12 -14.62
CA MET A 184 -5.93 9.73 -13.35
C MET A 184 -7.10 10.69 -13.56
N ASP A 185 -8.20 10.48 -12.83
CA ASP A 185 -9.37 11.37 -12.84
C ASP A 185 -9.25 12.46 -11.76
N PRO A 186 -9.07 13.74 -12.12
CA PRO A 186 -9.02 14.86 -11.17
C PRO A 186 -10.26 14.98 -10.28
N LEU A 187 -11.43 14.52 -10.75
CA LEU A 187 -12.67 14.57 -9.97
C LEU A 187 -12.62 13.66 -8.74
N SER A 188 -11.80 12.61 -8.75
CA SER A 188 -11.61 11.73 -7.60
C SER A 188 -11.09 12.47 -6.37
N PHE A 189 -10.26 13.52 -6.57
CA PHE A 189 -9.75 14.34 -5.47
C PHE A 189 -10.86 15.17 -4.81
N ILE A 190 -11.77 15.75 -5.61
CA ILE A 190 -12.92 16.51 -5.09
C ILE A 190 -13.90 15.58 -4.38
N ARG A 191 -14.17 14.40 -4.96
CA ARG A 191 -15.01 13.37 -4.32
C ARG A 191 -14.43 12.92 -2.98
N TYR A 192 -13.10 12.74 -2.91
CA TYR A 192 -12.42 12.37 -1.67
C TYR A 192 -12.45 13.50 -0.62
N LEU A 193 -12.25 14.76 -1.01
CA LEU A 193 -12.37 15.88 -0.08
C LEU A 193 -13.78 15.96 0.55
N ASN A 194 -14.84 15.61 -0.21
CA ASN A 194 -16.21 15.56 0.30
C ASN A 194 -16.44 14.45 1.33
N THR A 195 -15.55 13.45 1.44
CA THR A 195 -15.64 12.44 2.53
C THR A 195 -15.03 12.94 3.83
N MET A 196 -14.14 13.94 3.77
CA MET A 196 -13.41 14.46 4.92
C MET A 196 -14.02 15.74 5.51
N GLY A 197 -14.91 16.40 4.79
CA GLY A 197 -15.56 17.62 5.24
C GLY A 197 -16.57 18.15 4.24
N GLN A 198 -17.08 19.35 4.53
CA GLN A 198 -17.95 20.08 3.60
C GLN A 198 -17.08 21.03 2.77
N ILE A 199 -17.14 20.87 1.45
CA ILE A 199 -16.48 21.74 0.47
C ILE A 199 -17.43 22.84 0.02
#